data_AF-A0A944SU33-F1
#
_entry.id   AF-A0A944SU33-F1
#
_cell.length_a   1.000
_cell.length_b   1.000
_cell.length_c   1.000
_cell.angle_alpha   90.00
_cell.angle_beta   90.00
_cell.angle_gamma   90.00
#
_symmetry.space_group_name_H-M   'P 1'
#
loop_
_entity.id
_entity.type
_entity.pdbx_description
1 polymer ?
#
loop_
_entity_poly.entity_id
_entity_poly.type
_entity_poly.pdbx_seq_one_letter_code
_entity_poly.pdbx_strand_id
1 'polypeptide(L)' 'MEKEKKASPIRKNTSLRLEQSVLKQLKIRAIEDDTSVQQLLEMLVIDYLKTVK' A
#
# COMPACT_ATOMS: atom_id res chain seq x y z
N MET A 1 8.02 22.82 27.26
CA MET A 1 8.37 22.22 25.95
C MET A 1 7.17 21.43 25.47
N GLU A 2 6.32 22.06 24.66
CA GLU A 2 5.22 21.36 23.99
C GLU A 2 5.81 20.43 22.92
N LYS A 3 5.48 19.14 23.01
CA LYS A 3 5.85 18.18 21.98
C LYS A 3 4.90 18.41 20.79
N GLU A 4 5.42 18.96 19.69
CA GLU A 4 4.73 18.97 18.40
C GLU A 4 4.33 17.53 18.03
N LYS A 5 3.03 17.21 18.15
CA LYS A 5 2.48 15.98 17.61
C LYS A 5 2.51 16.10 16.09
N LYS A 6 3.50 15.50 15.42
CA LYS A 6 3.43 15.25 13.97
C LYS A 6 2.14 14.49 13.69
N ALA A 7 1.18 15.16 13.06
CA ALA A 7 -0.07 14.54 12.67
C ALA A 7 0.24 13.41 11.68
N SER A 8 -0.13 12.18 12.05
CA SER A 8 -0.05 11.04 11.14
C SER A 8 -0.89 11.34 9.90
N PRO A 9 -0.38 11.07 8.68
CA PRO A 9 -1.14 11.32 7.46
C PRO A 9 -2.50 10.63 7.52
N ILE A 10 -3.56 11.35 7.17
CA ILE A 10 -4.92 10.81 7.15
C ILE A 10 -5.00 9.75 6.05
N ARG A 11 -5.03 8.47 6.44
CA ARG A 11 -5.23 7.36 5.52
C ARG A 11 -6.71 7.21 5.19
N LYS A 12 -7.01 6.95 3.92
CA LYS A 12 -8.37 6.68 3.43
C LYS A 12 -8.41 5.29 2.82
N ASN A 13 -9.44 4.52 3.16
CA ASN A 13 -9.65 3.20 2.58
C ASN A 13 -10.26 3.34 1.19
N THR A 14 -9.86 2.47 0.27
CA THR A 14 -10.40 2.40 -1.08
C THR A 14 -10.68 0.95 -1.43
N SER A 15 -11.86 0.68 -2.00
CA SER A 15 -12.19 -0.66 -2.49
C SER A 15 -11.46 -0.94 -3.80
N LEU A 16 -10.73 -2.05 -3.84
CA LEU A 16 -10.08 -2.57 -5.04
C LEU A 16 -10.71 -3.90 -5.42
N ARG A 17 -11.11 -4.06 -6.68
CA ARG A 17 -11.56 -5.34 -7.23
C ARG A 17 -10.44 -5.97 -8.04
N LEU A 18 -10.14 -7.23 -7.74
CA LEU A 18 -9.14 -8.04 -8.41
C LEU A 18 -9.75 -9.39 -8.74
N GLU A 19 -9.23 -10.01 -9.80
CA GLU A 19 -9.46 -11.43 -10.04
C GLU A 19 -8.90 -12.26 -8.88
N GLN A 20 -9.57 -13.37 -8.56
CA GLN A 20 -9.20 -14.22 -7.43
C GLN A 20 -7.77 -14.76 -7.57
N SER A 21 -7.37 -15.12 -8.80
CA SER A 21 -6.02 -15.61 -9.13
C SER A 21 -4.95 -14.55 -8.83
N VAL A 22 -5.21 -13.30 -9.20
CA VAL A 22 -4.31 -12.16 -8.98
C VAL A 22 -4.15 -11.89 -7.48
N LEU A 23 -5.26 -11.86 -6.72
CA LEU A 23 -5.20 -11.67 -5.27
C LEU A 23 -4.40 -12.79 -4.58
N LYS A 24 -4.53 -14.04 -5.05
CA LYS A 24 -3.76 -15.16 -4.51
C LYS A 24 -2.26 -14.98 -4.74
N GLN A 25 -1.86 -14.58 -5.94
CA GLN A 25 -0.45 -14.31 -6.26
C GLN A 25 0.11 -13.16 -5.43
N LEU A 26 -0.64 -12.06 -5.28
CA LEU A 26 -0.24 -10.93 -4.43
C LEU A 26 -0.04 -11.33 -2.97
N LYS A 27 -0.90 -12.21 -2.43
CA LYS A 27 -0.75 -12.71 -1.06
C LYS A 27 0.50 -13.55 -0.88
N ILE A 28 0.79 -14.43 -1.84
CA ILE A 28 2.02 -15.24 -1.81
C ILE A 28 3.23 -14.31 -1.82
N ARG A 29 3.25 -13.33 -2.73
CA ARG A 29 4.34 -12.36 -2.82
C ARG A 29 4.51 -11.54 -1.55
N ALA A 30 3.40 -11.12 -0.93
CA ALA A 30 3.44 -10.38 0.32
C ALA A 30 4.10 -11.19 1.46
N ILE A 31 3.86 -12.51 1.51
CA ILE A 31 4.50 -13.40 2.47
C ILE A 31 5.99 -13.55 2.18
N GLU A 32 6.38 -13.72 0.91
CA GLU A 32 7.79 -13.82 0.50
C GLU A 32 8.60 -12.57 0.86
N ASP A 33 7.98 -11.40 0.74
CA ASP A 33 8.60 -10.09 0.96
C ASP A 33 8.42 -9.56 2.41
N ASP A 34 7.92 -10.39 3.35
CA ASP A 34 7.59 -10.04 4.74
C ASP A 34 6.80 -8.71 4.85
N THR A 35 5.76 -8.60 4.04
CA THR A 35 4.95 -7.39 3.88
C THR A 35 3.45 -7.71 3.78
N SER A 36 2.62 -6.69 3.55
CA SER A 36 1.18 -6.84 3.34
C SER A 36 0.78 -6.47 1.91
N VAL A 37 -0.32 -7.07 1.44
CA VAL A 37 -0.93 -6.70 0.14
C VAL A 37 -1.25 -5.20 0.09
N GLN A 38 -1.67 -4.61 1.21
CA GLN A 38 -1.92 -3.17 1.33
C GLN A 38 -0.65 -2.37 1.06
N GLN A 39 0.48 -2.71 1.71
CA GLN A 39 1.75 -2.00 1.53
C GLN A 39 2.30 -2.16 0.11
N LEU A 40 2.21 -3.36 -0.48
CA LEU A 40 2.61 -3.58 -1.87
C LEU A 40 1.83 -2.67 -2.84
N LEU A 41 0.51 -2.57 -2.65
CA LEU A 41 -0.34 -1.72 -3.49
C LEU A 41 -0.07 -0.23 -3.25
N GLU A 42 0.14 0.19 -2.01
CA GLU A 42 0.50 1.57 -1.68
C GLU A 42 1.83 1.95 -2.35
N MET A 43 2.85 1.10 -2.28
CA MET A 43 4.14 1.30 -2.93
C MET A 43 4.00 1.38 -4.45
N LEU A 44 3.30 0.43 -5.07
CA LEU A 44 3.05 0.40 -6.51
C LEU A 44 2.38 1.70 -6.99
N VAL A 45 1.35 2.17 -6.29
CA VAL A 45 0.64 3.41 -6.63
C VAL A 45 1.53 4.63 -6.46
N ILE A 46 2.28 4.72 -5.35
CA ILE A 46 3.21 5.82 -5.10
C ILE A 46 4.28 5.87 -6.20
N ASP A 47 4.87 4.73 -6.55
CA ASP A 47 5.94 4.68 -7.53
C ASP A 47 5.41 4.98 -8.95
N TYR A 48 4.23 4.50 -9.30
CA TYR A 48 3.54 4.91 -10.53
C TYR A 48 3.32 6.43 -10.60
N LEU A 49 2.87 7.06 -9.51
CA LEU A 49 2.64 8.51 -9.50
C LEU A 49 3.94 9.34 -9.53
N LYS A 50 5.07 8.77 -9.12
CA LYS A 50 6.38 9.44 -9.26
C LYS A 50 6.86 9.45 -10.71
N THR A 51 6.58 8.41 -11.49
CA THR A 51 7.03 8.32 -12.89
C THR A 51 6.16 9.14 -13.84
N VAL A 52 4.93 9.47 -13.45
CA VAL A 52 3.98 10.29 -14.23
C VAL A 52 4.22 11.80 -14.04
N LYS A 53 5.15 12.21 -13.16
CA LYS A 53 5.49 13.62 -12.91
C LYS A 53 6.61 14.14 -13.79
#